data_AF-A0A392UYF3-F1
#
_entry.id   AF-A0A392UYF3-F1
#
_cell.length_a   1.000
_cell.length_b   1.000
_cell.length_c   1.000
_cell.angle_alpha   90.00
_cell.angle_beta   90.00
_cell.angle_gamma   90.00
#
_symmetry.space_group_name_H-M   'P 1'
#
loop_
_entity.id
_entity.type
_entity.pdbx_description
1 polymer ?
#
loop_
_entity_poly.entity_id
_entity_poly.type
_entity_poly.pdbx_seq_one_letter_code
_entity_poly.pdbx_strand_id
1 'polypeptide(L)' 'MSDQCPKGVVCLNCKEASHKSNVCKKPKAAGGKVFALDGGDVEADNLIR' A
#
# COMPACT_ATOMS: atom_id res chain seq x y z
N MET A 1 -24.36 3.75 -11.22
CA MET A 1 -24.39 2.58 -10.32
C MET A 1 -23.92 3.05 -8.96
N SER A 2 -24.77 2.98 -7.95
CA SER A 2 -24.46 3.51 -6.62
C SER A 2 -23.17 2.89 -6.09
N ASP A 3 -22.18 3.73 -5.78
CA ASP A 3 -20.93 3.45 -5.06
C ASP A 3 -21.17 2.98 -3.60
N GLN A 4 -22.30 2.32 -3.36
CA GLN A 4 -22.66 1.81 -2.05
C GLN A 4 -21.81 0.56 -1.82
N CYS A 5 -20.75 0.73 -1.04
CA CYS A 5 -19.91 -0.37 -0.60
C CYS A 5 -20.78 -1.47 0.03
N PRO A 6 -20.55 -2.75 -0.32
CA PRO A 6 -21.20 -3.84 0.38
C PRO A 6 -20.87 -3.72 1.88
N LYS A 7 -21.90 -3.87 2.72
CA LYS A 7 -21.80 -3.76 4.18
C LYS A 7 -20.62 -4.62 4.67
N GLY A 8 -19.62 -3.99 5.28
CA GLY A 8 -18.42 -4.65 5.80
C GLY A 8 -17.11 -4.30 5.09
N VAL A 9 -17.14 -3.59 3.96
CA VAL A 9 -15.90 -3.08 3.33
C VAL A 9 -15.44 -1.81 4.05
N VAL A 10 -14.33 -1.92 4.78
CA VAL A 10 -13.64 -0.77 5.38
C VAL A 10 -12.53 -0.27 4.47
N CYS A 11 -12.43 1.05 4.33
CA CYS A 11 -11.34 1.68 3.61
C CYS A 11 -10.03 1.44 4.38
N LEU A 12 -9.07 0.75 3.78
CA LEU A 12 -7.75 0.53 4.40
C LEU A 12 -6.94 1.82 4.53
N ASN A 13 -7.33 2.88 3.79
CA ASN A 13 -6.67 4.16 3.85
C ASN A 13 -7.11 4.99 5.08
N CYS A 14 -8.42 5.25 5.21
CA CYS A 14 -8.97 6.13 6.26
C CYS A 14 -9.79 5.41 7.34
N LYS A 15 -9.91 4.08 7.27
CA LYS A 15 -10.68 3.22 8.18
C LYS A 15 -12.20 3.49 8.20
N GLU A 16 -12.75 4.11 7.16
CA GLU A 16 -14.20 4.35 7.03
C GLU A 16 -14.88 3.28 6.19
N ALA A 17 -16.06 2.81 6.61
CA ALA A 17 -16.84 1.78 5.88
C ALA A 17 -17.63 2.30 4.67
N SER A 18 -17.43 3.57 4.32
CA SER A 18 -18.22 4.24 3.28
C SER A 18 -17.76 3.92 1.87
N HIS A 19 -16.47 3.61 1.68
CA HIS A 19 -15.85 3.54 0.36
C HIS A 19 -14.66 2.57 0.32
N LYS A 20 -14.29 2.12 -0.88
CA LYS A 20 -13.08 1.30 -1.11
C LYS A 20 -11.82 2.18 -1.12
N SER A 21 -10.68 1.61 -0.74
CA SER A 21 -9.40 2.34 -0.69
C SER A 21 -8.99 3.00 -2.01
N ASN A 22 -9.38 2.43 -3.16
CA ASN A 22 -9.05 2.97 -4.49
C ASN A 22 -9.84 4.24 -4.85
N VAL A 23 -11.00 4.47 -4.23
CA VAL A 23 -11.84 5.67 -4.43
C VAL A 23 -11.76 6.63 -3.24
N CYS A 24 -10.86 6.37 -2.29
CA CYS A 24 -10.65 7.22 -1.14
C CYS A 24 -10.04 8.57 -1.56
N LYS A 25 -10.75 9.66 -1.26
CA LYS A 25 -10.27 11.03 -1.51
C LYS A 25 -9.32 11.54 -0.43
N LYS A 26 -9.22 10.87 0.71
CA LYS A 26 -8.29 11.25 1.79
C LYS A 26 -6.86 10.92 1.36
N PRO A 27 -5.86 11.73 1.77
CA PRO A 27 -4.46 11.44 1.48
C PRO A 27 -4.11 10.04 1.97
N LYS A 28 -3.19 9.37 1.25
CA LYS A 28 -2.77 8.04 1.65
C LYS A 28 -2.12 8.12 3.03
N ALA A 29 -2.60 7.34 3.99
CA ALA A 29 -1.89 7.17 5.25
C ALA A 29 -0.50 6.63 4.90
N ALA A 30 0.55 7.40 5.25
CA ALA A 30 1.95 7.10 4.96
C ALA A 30 2.50 5.90 5.78
N GLY A 31 1.65 4.90 6.04
CA GLY A 31 1.98 3.67 6.78
C GLY A 31 2.44 2.52 5.87
N GLY A 32 2.78 2.82 4.61
CA GLY A 32 3.53 1.88 3.78
C GLY A 32 4.95 1.82 4.31
N LYS A 33 5.40 0.64 4.73
CA LYS A 33 6.80 0.38 5.08
C LYS A 33 7.60 0.63 3.80
N VAL A 34 8.22 1.80 3.67
CA VAL A 34 9.18 2.08 2.60
C VAL A 34 10.49 1.45 3.07
N PHE A 35 10.92 0.37 2.41
CA PHE A 35 12.30 -0.07 2.56
C PHE A 35 13.15 0.98 1.86
N ALA A 36 14.00 1.66 2.62
CA ALA A 36 14.94 2.58 2.04
C ALA A 36 15.85 1.78 1.09
N LEU A 37 15.96 2.24 -0.15
CA LEU A 37 16.95 1.74 -1.11
C LEU A 37 18.30 2.38 -0.76
N ASP A 38 18.76 2.24 0.48
CA ASP A 38 20.13 2.61 0.81
C ASP A 38 21.02 1.59 0.09
N GLY A 39 21.73 2.05 -0.95
CA GLY A 39 22.57 1.26 -1.85
C GLY A 39 23.83 0.71 -1.18
N GLY A 40 23.67 0.02 -0.05
CA GLY A 40 24.72 -0.72 0.63
C GLY A 40 25.10 -1.96 -0.18
N ASP A 41 26.18 -1.81 -0.95
CA ASP A 41 27.08 -2.81 -1.53
C ASP A 41 26.58 -4.27 -1.56
N VAL A 42 26.08 -4.70 -2.72
CA VAL A 42 25.95 -6.13 -3.03
C VAL A 42 27.23 -6.58 -3.73
N GLU A 43 28.21 -7.04 -2.95
CA GLU A 43 29.32 -7.84 -3.48
C GLU A 43 28.72 -9.05 -4.20
N ALA A 44 28.87 -9.06 -5.53
CA ALA A 44 28.29 -10.08 -6.38
C ALA A 44 29.35 -11.12 -6.76
N ASP A 45 29.94 -11.83 -5.80
CA ASP A 45 30.67 -13.06 -6.09
C ASP A 45 29.71 -14.27 -6.08
N ASN A 46 28.94 -14.40 -7.16
CA ASN A 46 28.20 -15.63 -7.45
C ASN A 46 28.61 -16.17 -8.81
N LEU A 47 29.92 -16.30 -9.05
CA LEU A 47 30.44 -16.99 -10.21
C LEU A 47 30.13 -18.48 -10.06
N ILE A 48 29.04 -18.95 -10.68
CA ILE A 48 28.73 -20.37 -10.77
C ILE A 48 29.87 -21.03 -11.57
N ARG A 49 30.69 -21.81 -10.87
CA ARG A 49 31.82 -22.56 -11.41
C ARG A 49 31.36 -23.83 -12.12
#